data_AF-A0A2D6ETS1-F1
#
_entry.id   AF-A0A2D6ETS1-F1
#
_cell.length_a   1.000
_cell.length_b   1.000
_cell.length_c   1.000
_cell.angle_alpha   90.00
_cell.angle_beta   90.00
_cell.angle_gamma   90.00
#
_symmetry.space_group_name_H-M   'P 1'
#
loop_
_entity.id
_entity.type
_entity.pdbx_description
1 polymer ?
#
loop_
_entity_poly.entity_id
_entity_poly.type
_entity_poly.pdbx_seq_one_letter_code
_entity_poly.pdbx_strand_id
1 'polypeptide(L)'
;MKKYLTRRGDGTFTEMTADELMQDFEIGPEDAADRGKISPLPKDDLDHLQDIITNPNKFISVEPRKEVPLTHDIGTLRLMGDQGNSGVGISIGRVQGIQVHERALCADSIALGHIDSTHRFREFF
;
A
#
# COMPACT_ATOMS: atom_id res chain seq x y z
N MET A 1 9.28 -26.90 -10.99
CA MET A 1 8.67 -26.13 -9.87
C MET A 1 7.49 -25.33 -10.42
N LYS A 2 6.35 -25.30 -9.72
CA LYS A 2 5.22 -24.44 -10.09
C LYS A 2 5.60 -22.98 -9.83
N LYS A 3 5.23 -22.09 -10.75
CA LYS A 3 5.38 -20.64 -10.61
C LYS A 3 4.03 -19.97 -10.44
N TYR A 4 4.02 -18.87 -9.71
CA TYR A 4 2.86 -18.05 -9.42
C TYR A 4 3.07 -16.67 -10.04
N LEU A 5 2.03 -16.17 -10.71
CA LEU A 5 2.02 -14.82 -11.26
C LEU A 5 1.83 -13.82 -10.10
N THR A 6 2.77 -12.92 -9.92
CA THR A 6 2.71 -11.82 -8.95
C THR A 6 3.05 -10.49 -9.63
N ARG A 7 3.04 -9.40 -8.87
CA ARG A 7 3.37 -8.06 -9.35
C ARG A 7 4.42 -7.41 -8.48
N ARG A 8 5.23 -6.56 -9.09
CA ARG A 8 6.13 -5.64 -8.38
C ARG A 8 5.37 -4.37 -7.98
N GLY A 9 5.96 -3.59 -7.08
CA GLY A 9 5.39 -2.31 -6.62
C GLY A 9 5.19 -1.26 -7.72
N ASP A 10 5.78 -1.44 -8.90
CA ASP A 10 5.58 -0.62 -10.09
C ASP A 10 4.41 -1.10 -10.99
N GLY A 11 3.72 -2.16 -10.58
CA GLY A 11 2.60 -2.76 -11.31
C GLY A 11 3.00 -3.76 -12.41
N THR A 12 4.30 -3.95 -12.68
CA THR A 12 4.79 -4.93 -13.64
C THR A 12 4.58 -6.35 -13.14
N PHE A 13 4.28 -7.27 -14.06
CA PHE A 13 4.10 -8.68 -13.74
C PHE A 13 5.44 -9.41 -13.62
N THR A 14 5.51 -10.37 -12.71
CA THR A 14 6.63 -11.29 -12.57
C THR A 14 6.15 -12.66 -12.14
N GLU A 15 6.99 -13.68 -12.29
CA GLU A 15 6.67 -15.05 -11.89
C GLU A 15 7.68 -15.51 -10.84
N MET A 16 7.17 -16.03 -9.73
CA MET A 16 7.99 -16.51 -8.61
C MET A 16 7.52 -17.90 -8.17
N THR A 17 8.44 -18.71 -7.66
CA THR A 17 8.14 -19.97 -6.99
C THR A 17 7.62 -19.72 -5.57
N ALA A 18 7.03 -20.74 -4.94
CA ALA A 18 6.56 -20.63 -3.56
C ALA A 18 7.71 -20.26 -2.60
N ASP A 19 8.89 -20.85 -2.79
CA ASP A 19 10.06 -20.61 -1.94
C ASP A 19 10.60 -19.18 -2.11
N GLU A 20 10.67 -18.67 -3.34
CA GLU A 20 11.05 -17.28 -3.61
C GLU A 20 10.06 -16.28 -3.00
N LEU A 21 8.76 -16.60 -3.02
CA LEU A 21 7.73 -15.77 -2.35
C LEU A 21 7.90 -15.79 -0.83
N MET A 22 8.12 -16.96 -0.22
CA MET A 22 8.32 -17.04 1.24
C MET A 22 9.56 -16.26 1.67
N GLN A 23 10.65 -16.35 0.91
CA GLN A 23 11.86 -15.57 1.18
C GLN A 23 11.58 -14.06 1.16
N ASP A 24 10.78 -13.58 0.21
CA ASP A 24 10.37 -12.16 0.14
C ASP A 24 9.50 -11.77 1.35
N PHE A 25 8.59 -12.66 1.79
CA PHE A 25 7.76 -12.47 2.98
C PHE A 25 8.55 -12.55 4.29
N GLU A 26 9.71 -13.19 4.34
CA GLU A 26 10.57 -13.16 5.52
C GLU A 26 11.35 -11.84 5.57
N ILE A 27 11.99 -11.46 4.46
CA ILE A 27 12.89 -10.29 4.40
C ILE A 27 12.15 -8.97 4.62
N GLY A 28 10.99 -8.77 3.97
CA GLY A 28 10.28 -7.49 4.01
C GLY A 28 9.77 -7.12 5.41
N PRO A 29 8.94 -7.96 6.04
CA PRO A 29 8.48 -7.79 7.41
C PRO A 29 9.60 -7.73 8.44
N GLU A 30 10.72 -8.46 8.25
CA GLU A 30 11.87 -8.37 9.16
C GLU A 30 12.54 -6.98 9.13
N ASP A 31 12.80 -6.42 7.95
CA ASP A 31 13.31 -5.04 7.80
C ASP A 31 12.32 -4.01 8.38
N ALA A 32 11.02 -4.19 8.12
CA ALA A 32 9.99 -3.31 8.67
C ALA A 32 9.91 -3.39 10.21
N ALA A 33 10.01 -4.59 10.78
CA ALA A 33 9.99 -4.80 12.23
C ALA A 33 11.21 -4.19 12.91
N ASP A 34 12.41 -4.36 12.34
CA ASP A 34 13.62 -3.73 12.86
C ASP A 34 13.53 -2.19 12.84
N ARG A 35 13.06 -1.60 11.73
CA ARG A 35 12.87 -0.14 11.63
C ARG A 35 11.81 0.38 12.59
N GLY A 36 10.71 -0.35 12.73
CA GLY A 36 9.62 -0.02 13.63
C GLY A 36 9.92 -0.28 15.11
N LYS A 37 11.00 -1.02 15.41
CA LYS A 37 11.34 -1.50 16.76
C LYS A 37 10.19 -2.28 17.39
N ILE A 38 9.55 -3.12 16.59
CA ILE A 38 8.45 -4.01 16.96
C ILE A 38 8.84 -5.47 16.75
N SER A 39 8.04 -6.40 17.27
CA SER A 39 8.26 -7.83 17.03
C SER A 39 8.06 -8.18 15.55
N PRO A 40 8.88 -9.10 15.00
CA PRO A 40 8.68 -9.61 13.65
C PRO A 40 7.39 -10.41 13.55
N LEU A 41 6.91 -10.58 12.32
CA LEU A 41 5.71 -11.34 12.05
C LEU A 41 5.92 -12.83 12.42
N PRO A 42 4.98 -13.47 13.14
CA PRO A 42 5.03 -14.90 13.42
C PRO A 42 5.03 -15.75 12.14
N LYS A 43 5.62 -16.95 12.22
CA LYS A 43 5.67 -17.88 11.09
C LYS A 43 4.28 -18.26 10.57
N ASP A 44 3.33 -18.49 11.47
CA ASP A 44 1.96 -18.88 11.09
C ASP A 44 1.28 -17.79 10.22
N ASP A 45 1.60 -16.51 10.46
CA ASP A 45 1.09 -15.39 9.68
C ASP A 45 1.79 -15.32 8.30
N LEU A 46 3.08 -15.63 8.22
CA LEU A 46 3.81 -15.75 6.95
C LEU A 46 3.25 -16.88 6.08
N ASP A 47 2.98 -18.03 6.69
CA ASP A 47 2.36 -19.19 6.02
C ASP A 47 0.94 -18.81 5.51
N HIS A 48 0.19 -18.04 6.30
CA HIS A 48 -1.13 -17.55 5.88
C HIS A 48 -1.04 -16.58 4.68
N LEU A 49 -0.07 -15.67 4.67
CA LEU A 49 0.17 -14.78 3.53
C LEU A 49 0.53 -15.57 2.27
N GLN A 50 1.32 -16.64 2.40
CA GLN A 50 1.68 -17.50 1.29
C GLN A 50 0.45 -18.22 0.71
N ASP A 51 -0.46 -18.72 1.55
CA ASP A 51 -1.72 -19.34 1.10
C ASP A 51 -2.59 -18.35 0.30
N ILE A 52 -2.70 -17.10 0.78
CA ILE A 52 -3.43 -16.01 0.11
C ILE A 52 -2.81 -15.72 -1.27
N ILE A 53 -1.50 -15.48 -1.34
CA ILE A 53 -0.84 -15.04 -2.58
C ILE A 53 -0.74 -16.16 -3.62
N THR A 54 -0.67 -17.42 -3.18
CA THR A 54 -0.59 -18.57 -4.09
C THR A 54 -1.96 -19.12 -4.51
N ASN A 55 -3.05 -18.54 -3.98
CA ASN A 55 -4.41 -18.94 -4.29
C ASN A 55 -4.73 -18.68 -5.78
N PRO A 56 -5.28 -19.66 -6.53
CA PRO A 56 -5.59 -19.48 -7.94
C PRO A 56 -6.82 -18.60 -8.21
N ASN A 57 -7.60 -18.27 -7.17
CA ASN A 57 -8.81 -17.48 -7.32
C ASN A 57 -8.48 -16.00 -7.50
N LYS A 58 -9.18 -15.35 -8.43
CA LYS A 58 -9.01 -13.92 -8.71
C LYS A 58 -9.44 -13.01 -7.55
N PHE A 59 -10.45 -13.44 -6.80
CA PHE A 59 -10.95 -12.73 -5.63
C PHE A 59 -10.96 -13.70 -4.45
N ILE A 60 -10.28 -13.30 -3.39
CA ILE A 60 -10.23 -14.00 -2.12
C ILE A 60 -10.52 -12.99 -1.01
N SER A 61 -11.02 -13.48 0.11
CA SER A 61 -11.32 -12.68 1.29
C SER A 61 -10.67 -13.35 2.50
N VAL A 62 -10.64 -12.63 3.62
CA VAL A 62 -10.08 -13.07 4.89
C VAL A 62 -11.19 -13.19 5.93
N GLU A 63 -10.91 -13.89 7.01
CA GLU A 63 -11.83 -13.93 8.15
C GLU A 63 -11.99 -12.53 8.75
N PRO A 64 -13.18 -12.21 9.32
CA PRO A 64 -13.36 -10.96 10.04
C PRO A 64 -12.25 -10.74 11.08
N ARG A 65 -11.70 -9.53 11.11
CA ARG A 65 -10.57 -9.09 11.95
C ARG A 65 -9.18 -9.55 11.50
N LYS A 66 -9.07 -10.13 10.31
CA LYS A 66 -7.78 -10.39 9.63
C LYS A 66 -7.58 -9.50 8.41
N GLU A 67 -8.39 -8.45 8.26
CA GLU A 67 -8.27 -7.46 7.19
C GLU A 67 -7.04 -6.57 7.40
N VAL A 68 -6.44 -6.13 6.30
CA VAL A 68 -5.37 -5.14 6.32
C VAL A 68 -5.99 -3.74 6.31
N PRO A 69 -5.59 -2.83 7.23
CA PRO A 69 -6.06 -1.45 7.20
C PRO A 69 -5.72 -0.79 5.87
N LEU A 70 -6.74 -0.29 5.16
CA LEU A 70 -6.55 0.45 3.93
C LEU A 70 -6.23 1.92 4.24
N THR A 71 -4.96 2.27 4.12
CA THR A 71 -4.49 3.63 4.38
C THR A 71 -4.16 4.37 3.09
N HIS A 72 -4.64 5.60 2.94
CA HIS A 72 -4.22 6.47 1.83
C HIS A 72 -3.26 7.56 2.30
N ASP A 73 -2.01 7.47 1.82
CA ASP A 73 -1.08 8.59 1.87
C ASP A 73 -1.53 9.69 0.91
N ILE A 74 -1.23 10.95 1.27
CA ILE A 74 -1.58 12.17 0.54
C ILE A 74 -3.09 12.32 0.27
N GLY A 75 -3.93 11.67 1.10
CA GLY A 75 -5.39 11.47 0.97
C GLY A 75 -6.14 12.54 0.18
N THR A 76 -6.61 13.62 0.85
CA THR A 76 -7.43 14.64 0.19
C THR A 76 -6.75 15.31 -1.01
N LEU A 77 -5.41 15.34 -1.02
CA LEU A 77 -4.62 15.93 -2.10
C LEU A 77 -4.57 15.03 -3.35
N ARG A 78 -4.75 13.71 -3.23
CA ARG A 78 -4.97 12.83 -4.40
C ARG A 78 -6.17 13.28 -5.21
N LEU A 79 -7.22 13.78 -4.55
CA LEU A 79 -8.43 14.23 -5.22
C LEU A 79 -8.29 15.65 -5.76
N MET A 80 -7.86 16.60 -4.91
CA MET A 80 -7.86 18.02 -5.26
C MET A 80 -6.58 18.54 -5.94
N GLY A 81 -5.43 17.89 -5.71
CA GLY A 81 -4.16 18.25 -6.33
C GLY A 81 -4.14 17.92 -7.81
N ASP A 82 -3.32 18.61 -8.59
CA ASP A 82 -3.13 18.29 -10.01
C ASP A 82 -2.23 17.06 -10.22
N GLN A 83 -2.07 16.66 -11.48
CA GLN A 83 -1.20 15.53 -11.86
C GLN A 83 0.28 15.79 -11.50
N GLY A 84 0.70 17.05 -11.38
CA GLY A 84 2.04 17.43 -10.96
C GLY A 84 2.31 17.08 -9.49
N ASN A 85 1.29 17.17 -8.64
CA ASN A 85 1.31 16.69 -7.26
C ASN A 85 0.65 15.32 -7.08
N SER A 86 0.66 14.47 -8.12
CA SER A 86 0.18 13.09 -8.01
C SER A 86 -1.34 12.99 -7.69
N GLY A 87 -2.11 14.05 -7.95
CA GLY A 87 -3.56 14.11 -7.78
C GLY A 87 -4.32 14.14 -9.11
N VAL A 88 -5.66 14.23 -9.04
CA VAL A 88 -6.56 14.16 -10.20
C VAL A 88 -7.31 15.46 -10.54
N GLY A 89 -7.10 16.54 -9.78
CA GLY A 89 -7.60 17.89 -10.08
C GLY A 89 -9.11 18.07 -9.91
N ILE A 90 -9.76 17.20 -9.12
CA ILE A 90 -11.19 17.31 -8.82
C ILE A 90 -11.39 18.50 -7.87
N SER A 91 -12.23 19.45 -8.25
CA SER A 91 -12.57 20.59 -7.38
C SER A 91 -13.43 20.11 -6.20
N ILE A 92 -12.76 19.72 -5.12
CA ILE A 92 -13.37 19.20 -3.89
C ILE A 92 -12.66 19.79 -2.66
N GLY A 93 -13.45 20.17 -1.66
CA GLY A 93 -12.92 20.62 -0.37
C GLY A 93 -12.34 19.46 0.44
N ARG A 94 -11.51 19.77 1.45
CA ARG A 94 -10.87 18.73 2.29
C ARG A 94 -11.89 17.84 2.98
N VAL A 95 -12.93 18.41 3.60
CA VAL A 95 -13.96 17.64 4.31
C VAL A 95 -14.67 16.67 3.37
N GLN A 96 -15.05 17.14 2.18
CA GLN A 96 -15.67 16.27 1.18
C GLN A 96 -14.69 15.21 0.67
N GLY A 97 -13.41 15.55 0.48
CA GLY A 97 -12.36 14.59 0.13
C GLY A 97 -12.22 13.48 1.18
N ILE A 98 -12.20 13.84 2.48
CA ILE A 98 -12.19 12.88 3.59
C ILE A 98 -13.39 11.92 3.46
N GLN A 99 -14.59 12.46 3.24
CA GLN A 99 -15.80 11.64 3.10
C GLN A 99 -15.77 10.74 1.87
N VAL A 100 -15.15 11.16 0.76
CA VAL A 100 -14.96 10.31 -0.42
C VAL A 100 -14.06 9.13 -0.08
N HIS A 101 -12.93 9.36 0.59
CA HIS A 101 -12.04 8.27 0.98
C HIS A 101 -12.70 7.30 1.98
N GLU A 102 -13.36 7.83 3.01
CA GLU A 102 -14.04 7.04 4.03
C GLU A 102 -15.22 6.25 3.44
N ARG A 103 -16.12 6.92 2.71
CA ARG A 103 -17.43 6.35 2.36
C ARG A 103 -17.49 5.70 0.99
N ALA A 104 -16.70 6.18 0.03
CA ALA A 104 -16.71 5.66 -1.34
C ALA A 104 -15.54 4.70 -1.60
N LEU A 105 -14.40 4.91 -0.94
CA LEU A 105 -13.19 4.11 -1.14
C LEU A 105 -12.87 3.17 0.04
N CYS A 106 -13.69 3.20 1.10
CA CYS A 106 -13.56 2.35 2.29
C CYS A 106 -12.17 2.43 2.94
N ALA A 107 -11.55 3.62 2.93
CA ALA A 107 -10.25 3.82 3.58
C ALA A 107 -10.42 3.86 5.10
N ASP A 108 -9.68 3.02 5.81
CA ASP A 108 -9.66 2.99 7.29
C ASP A 108 -8.95 4.21 7.87
N SER A 109 -7.94 4.72 7.17
CA SER A 109 -7.26 5.96 7.55
C SER A 109 -6.75 6.74 6.35
N ILE A 110 -6.60 8.04 6.53
CA ILE A 110 -6.04 8.92 5.52
C ILE A 110 -5.08 9.93 6.14
N ALA A 111 -4.04 10.29 5.40
CA ALA A 111 -3.18 11.40 5.77
C ALA A 111 -3.89 12.73 5.48
N LEU A 112 -4.16 13.51 6.53
CA LEU A 112 -4.57 14.91 6.39
C LEU A 112 -3.33 15.80 6.49
N GLY A 113 -2.84 16.24 5.34
CA GLY A 113 -1.65 17.10 5.24
C GLY A 113 -1.93 18.41 4.52
N HIS A 114 -0.98 19.32 4.62
CA HIS A 114 -0.86 20.46 3.73
C HIS A 114 0.37 20.27 2.85
N ILE A 115 0.27 20.65 1.58
CA ILE A 115 1.43 20.69 0.69
C ILE A 115 2.29 21.87 1.15
N ASP A 116 3.43 21.58 1.76
CA ASP A 116 4.43 22.60 2.11
C ASP A 116 5.76 22.35 1.38
N SER A 117 5.67 22.06 0.09
CA SER A 117 6.83 21.96 -0.78
C SER A 117 7.12 23.31 -1.44
N THR A 118 7.66 24.26 -0.69
CA THR A 118 8.39 25.41 -1.26
C THR A 118 9.81 24.99 -1.67
N HIS A 119 9.92 24.11 -2.67
CA HIS A 119 11.22 23.85 -3.31
C HIS A 119 11.54 25.02 -4.24
N ARG A 120 12.13 26.09 -3.70
CA ARG A 120 12.88 27.06 -4.52
C ARG A 120 14.15 26.33 -4.96
N PHE A 121 14.19 25.82 -6.19
CA PHE A 121 15.47 25.53 -6.83
C PHE A 121 16.27 26.84 -6.80
N ARG A 122 17.19 26.96 -5.84
CA ARG A 122 18.29 27.91 -5.96
C ARG A 122 19.13 27.34 -7.09
N GLU A 123 18.94 27.88 -8.28
CA GLU A 123 19.94 27.80 -9.34
C GLU A 123 21.24 28.34 -8.73
N PHE A 124 22.14 27.43 -8.38
CA PHE A 124 23.55 27.78 -8.26
C PHE A 124 24.08 27.91 -9.69
N PHE A 125 23.95 29.11 -10.24
CA PHE A 125 24.81 29.60 -11.32
C PHE A 125 26.05 30.26 -10.71
#